data_AF-A0A8T6SIS4-F1
#
_entry.id   AF-A0A8T6SIS4-F1
#
_cell.length_a   1.000
_cell.length_b   1.000
_cell.length_c   1.000
_cell.angle_alpha   90.00
_cell.angle_beta   90.00
_cell.angle_gamma   90.00
#
_symmetry.space_group_name_H-M   'P 1'
#
loop_
_entity.id
_entity.type
_entity.pdbx_description
1 polymer ?
#
loop_
_entity_poly.entity_id
_entity_poly.type
_entity_poly.pdbx_seq_one_letter_code
_entity_poly.pdbx_strand_id
1 'polypeptide(L)' 'MAAKFGPASRKQEMFINSKATITVFGGAAGSGKSYMGLMDLLKWVHLSKFRGVVFRRTTPQLKGVGGMWDVALSMYGDV' A
#
# COMPACT_ATOMS: atom_id res chain seq x y z
N MET A 1 17.39 -0.90 -11.51
CA MET A 1 17.47 -1.85 -10.38
C MET A 1 16.08 -1.92 -9.79
N ALA A 2 15.35 -3.03 -9.95
CA ALA A 2 13.99 -3.14 -9.41
C ALA A 2 14.05 -3.01 -7.88
N ALA A 3 13.31 -2.06 -7.33
CA ALA A 3 13.29 -1.85 -5.89
C ALA A 3 12.68 -3.08 -5.19
N LYS A 4 13.43 -3.68 -4.26
CA LYS A 4 13.01 -4.87 -3.51
C LYS A 4 12.10 -4.46 -2.36
N PHE A 5 10.79 -4.58 -2.56
CA PHE A 5 9.78 -4.31 -1.53
C PHE A 5 9.30 -5.61 -0.88
N GLY A 6 9.14 -5.62 0.45
CA GLY A 6 8.78 -6.80 1.24
C GLY A 6 8.24 -6.43 2.62
N PRO A 7 7.45 -7.29 3.28
CA PRO A 7 7.07 -7.08 4.67
C PRO A 7 8.33 -7.07 5.55
N ALA A 8 8.44 -6.09 6.44
CA ALA A 8 9.55 -5.92 7.38
C ALA A 8 9.23 -6.48 8.78
N SER A 9 8.04 -7.03 8.99
CA SER A 9 7.64 -7.64 10.26
C SER A 9 6.60 -8.74 10.05
N ARG A 10 6.51 -9.67 11.02
CA ARG A 10 5.49 -10.71 11.04
C ARG A 10 4.07 -10.16 10.88
N LYS A 11 3.76 -9.01 11.49
CA LYS A 11 2.43 -8.40 11.40
C LYS A 11 2.12 -7.91 9.98
N GLN A 12 3.11 -7.36 9.28
CA GLN A 12 2.97 -6.94 7.88
C GLN A 12 2.87 -8.15 6.95
N GLU A 13 3.59 -9.23 7.24
CA GLU A 13 3.49 -10.50 6.51
C GLU A 13 2.09 -11.13 6.67
N MET A 14 1.53 -11.11 7.88
CA MET A 14 0.15 -11.56 8.12
C MET A 14 -0.88 -10.73 7.34
N PHE A 15 -0.66 -9.41 7.22
CA PHE A 15 -1.54 -8.54 6.45
C PHE A 15 -1.48 -8.83 4.95
N ILE A 16 -0.27 -8.86 4.36
CA ILE A 16 -0.10 -8.99 2.91
C ILE A 16 -0.52 -10.38 2.40
N ASN A 17 -0.41 -11.40 3.26
CA ASN A 17 -0.81 -12.78 2.96
C ASN A 17 -2.21 -13.12 3.47
N SER A 18 -2.99 -12.15 3.96
CA SER A 18 -4.36 -12.38 4.40
C SER A 18 -5.21 -12.92 3.24
N LYS A 19 -5.95 -14.01 3.50
CA LYS A 19 -6.90 -14.59 2.56
C LYS A 19 -8.35 -14.10 2.79
N ALA A 20 -8.54 -13.20 3.74
CA ALA A 20 -9.86 -12.68 4.06
C ALA A 20 -10.33 -11.69 3.00
N THR A 21 -11.63 -11.71 2.68
CA THR A 21 -12.26 -10.74 1.76
C THR A 21 -12.10 -9.29 2.24
N ILE A 22 -12.19 -9.09 3.57
CA ILE A 22 -11.96 -7.80 4.22
C ILE A 22 -10.91 -8.00 5.29
N THR A 23 -9.84 -7.23 5.23
CA THR A 23 -8.76 -7.27 6.23
C THR A 23 -8.67 -5.93 6.94
N VAL A 24 -8.77 -5.94 8.28
CA VAL A 24 -8.60 -4.75 9.12
C VAL A 24 -7.21 -4.77 9.74
N PHE A 25 -6.41 -3.74 9.49
CA PHE A 25 -5.01 -3.69 9.89
C PHE A 25 -4.71 -2.50 10.80
N GLY A 26 -4.66 -2.75 12.11
CA GLY A 26 -4.36 -1.74 13.13
C GLY A 26 -2.86 -1.65 13.50
N GLY A 27 -2.48 -0.56 14.16
CA GLY A 27 -1.11 -0.35 14.66
C GLY A 27 -0.80 1.13 14.96
N ALA A 28 0.31 1.40 15.62
CA ALA A 28 0.75 2.74 15.99
C ALA A 28 1.03 3.65 14.78
N ALA A 29 1.08 4.97 14.99
CA ALA A 29 1.58 5.90 13.98
C ALA A 29 3.00 5.49 13.53
N GLY A 30 3.31 5.66 12.24
CA GLY A 30 4.61 5.25 11.69
C GLY A 30 4.81 3.75 11.43
N SER A 31 3.88 2.87 11.81
CA SER A 31 4.04 1.41 11.66
C SER A 31 3.90 0.88 10.21
N GLY A 32 3.98 1.75 9.20
CA GLY A 32 3.93 1.37 7.77
C GLY A 32 2.57 0.96 7.21
N LYS A 33 1.45 1.19 7.92
CA LYS A 33 0.11 0.72 7.47
C LYS A 33 -0.31 1.24 6.08
N SER A 34 -0.12 2.53 5.82
CA SER A 34 -0.45 3.14 4.53
C SER A 34 0.40 2.56 3.40
N TYR A 35 1.69 2.31 3.68
CA TYR A 35 2.62 1.69 2.73
C TYR A 35 2.17 0.26 2.39
N MET A 36 1.82 -0.53 3.40
CA MET A 36 1.29 -1.89 3.20
C MET A 36 -0.01 -1.89 2.37
N GLY A 37 -0.90 -0.91 2.57
CA GLY A 37 -2.12 -0.77 1.78
C GLY A 37 -1.85 -0.59 0.28
N LEU A 38 -0.87 0.24 -0.09
CA LEU A 38 -0.44 0.39 -1.48
C LEU A 38 0.21 -0.89 -2.02
N MET A 39 1.03 -1.54 -1.18
CA MET A 39 1.69 -2.79 -1.54
C MET A 39 0.70 -3.94 -1.77
N ASP A 40 -0.44 -3.96 -1.09
CA ASP A 40 -1.47 -4.97 -1.35
C ASP A 40 -2.13 -4.76 -2.73
N LEU A 41 -2.32 -3.51 -3.16
CA LEU A 41 -2.83 -3.22 -4.50
C LEU A 41 -1.86 -3.66 -5.60
N LEU A 42 -0.54 -3.55 -5.37
CA LEU A 42 0.50 -4.02 -6.31
C LEU A 42 0.30 -5.49 -6.73
N LYS A 43 -0.26 -6.33 -5.86
CA LYS A 43 -0.49 -7.75 -6.20
C LYS A 43 -1.45 -7.93 -7.37
N TRP A 44 -2.25 -6.92 -7.69
CA TRP A 44 -3.34 -7.02 -8.67
C TRP A 44 -3.14 -6.15 -9.91
N VAL A 45 -2.10 -5.31 -9.95
CA VAL A 45 -1.87 -4.34 -11.06
C VAL A 45 -1.62 -5.02 -12.41
N HIS A 46 -1.18 -6.28 -12.41
CA HIS A 46 -0.98 -7.08 -13.62
C HIS A 46 -2.31 -7.44 -14.33
N LEU A 47 -3.46 -7.26 -13.68
CA LEU A 47 -4.77 -7.51 -14.26
C LEU A 47 -5.23 -6.26 -15.04
N SER A 48 -5.45 -6.40 -16.35
CA SER A 48 -5.77 -5.29 -17.28
C SER A 48 -7.01 -4.45 -16.93
N LYS A 49 -7.92 -4.99 -16.12
CA LYS A 49 -9.16 -4.32 -15.68
C LYS A 49 -9.19 -3.98 -14.20
N PHE A 50 -8.08 -4.17 -13.48
CA PHE A 50 -8.02 -3.87 -12.05
C PHE A 50 -8.18 -2.38 -11.78
N ARG A 51 -8.98 -2.05 -10.78
CA ARG A 51 -9.19 -0.69 -10.29
C ARG A 51 -9.10 -0.69 -8.77
N GLY A 52 -7.93 -0.30 -8.25
CA GLY A 52 -7.72 -0.06 -6.82
C GLY A 52 -8.13 1.35 -6.43
N VAL A 53 -8.84 1.50 -5.32
CA VAL A 53 -9.22 2.81 -4.78
C VAL A 53 -8.63 2.97 -3.38
N VAL A 54 -7.89 4.06 -3.19
CA VAL A 54 -7.37 4.45 -1.88
C VAL A 54 -7.97 5.80 -1.51
N PHE A 55 -8.60 5.87 -0.34
CA PHE A 55 -9.25 7.07 0.16
C PHE A 55 -8.73 7.45 1.55
N ARG A 56 -8.74 8.75 1.83
CA ARG A 56 -8.51 9.33 3.16
C ARG A 56 -9.48 10.46 3.38
N ARG A 57 -9.68 10.83 4.64
CA ARG A 57 -10.62 11.88 5.04
C ARG A 57 -10.35 13.23 4.35
N THR A 58 -9.09 13.58 4.10
CA THR A 58 -8.72 14.88 3.53
C THR A 58 -7.68 14.73 2.42
N THR A 59 -7.79 15.60 1.40
CA THR A 59 -6.89 15.62 0.23
C THR A 59 -5.42 15.86 0.58
N PRO A 60 -5.04 16.73 1.54
CA PRO A 60 -3.63 16.92 1.91
C PRO A 60 -2.97 15.64 2.44
N GLN A 61 -3.71 14.73 3.07
CA GLN A 61 -3.16 13.44 3.52
C GLN A 61 -2.87 12.46 2.36
N LEU A 62 -3.36 12.76 1.16
CA LEU A 62 -3.08 12.01 -0.06
C LEU A 62 -1.97 12.67 -0.87
N LYS A 63 -2.11 13.97 -1.16
CA LYS A 63 -1.29 14.72 -2.14
C LYS A 63 -0.25 15.66 -1.54
N GLY A 64 -0.14 15.75 -0.21
CA GLY A 64 0.95 16.50 0.42
C GLY A 64 2.31 15.89 0.09
N VAL A 65 3.38 16.66 0.21
CA VAL A 65 4.77 16.20 -0.01
C VAL A 65 5.08 15.03 0.92
N GLY A 66 5.60 13.93 0.38
CA GLY A 66 5.82 12.67 1.11
C GLY A 66 4.52 11.93 1.45
N GLY A 67 3.41 12.36 0.86
CA GLY A 67 2.09 11.77 1.03
C GLY A 67 1.95 10.46 0.28
N MET A 68 0.75 9.90 0.36
CA MET A 68 0.49 8.57 -0.22
C MET A 68 0.57 8.54 -1.75
N TRP A 69 0.35 9.68 -2.41
CA TRP A 69 0.55 9.83 -3.85
C TRP A 69 2.01 9.69 -4.26
N ASP A 70 2.93 10.36 -3.55
CA ASP A 70 4.37 10.27 -3.86
C ASP A 70 4.90 8.86 -3.63
N VAL A 71 4.44 8.20 -2.56
CA VAL A 71 4.76 6.79 -2.28
C VAL A 71 4.19 5.87 -3.36
N ALA A 72 2.98 6.14 -3.84
CA ALA A 72 2.39 5.37 -4.94
C ALA A 72 3.23 5.53 -6.21
N LEU A 73 3.61 6.75 -6.59
CA LEU A 73 4.45 6.98 -7.77
C LEU A 73 5.81 6.28 -7.69
N SER A 74 6.46 6.30 -6.53
CA SER A 74 7.75 5.59 -6.36
C SER A 74 7.61 4.06 -6.36
N MET A 75 6.44 3.55 -5.98
CA MET A 75 6.16 2.11 -5.90
C MET A 75 5.66 1.53 -7.23
N TYR A 76 4.80 2.26 -7.95
CA TYR A 76 4.18 1.83 -9.21
C TYR A 76 4.93 2.31 -10.46
N GLY A 77 5.80 3.32 -10.36
CA GLY A 77 6.45 3.92 -11.54
C GLY A 77 7.37 2.99 -12.33
N ASP A 78 7.85 1.92 -11.68
CA ASP A 78 8.75 0.92 -12.27
C ASP A 78 8.03 -0.39 -12.68
N VAL A 79 6.70 -0.45 -12.55
CA VAL A 79 5.87 -1.64 -12.84
C VAL A 79 5.21 -1.50 -14.20
#